data_AF-A0A804J4H1-F1
#
_entry.id   AF-A0A804J4H1-F1
#
_cell.length_a   1.000
_cell.length_b   1.000
_cell.length_c   1.000
_cell.angle_alpha   90.00
_cell.angle_beta   90.00
_cell.angle_gamma   90.00
#
_symmetry.space_group_name_H-M   'P 1'
#
loop_
_entity.id
_entity.type
_entity.pdbx_description
1 polymer ?
#
loop_
_entity_poly.entity_id
_entity_poly.type
_entity_poly.pdbx_seq_one_letter_code
_entity_poly.pdbx_strand_id
1 'polypeptide(L)'
;MTTVLRTPPVRLPSFVSPFVNRLPFTKPLSHSAKLSSPSRRRLFAAFSPRAMASSASPSSSQMAAPGDVTGVSDAFEKIRAHQEAAARLSPVEEIRTLLDLSTRGMLSTFSQVHEGYPSGSMVDFACDHDGSPILAVSSLAVHSKNLLANPKCSLLVAKDPEDRTDIVVTIYGDAVPVSEDDNEAARAAYLRRHPDAFWVDFGDFSFIHIKPKYVRYVSGVATALLGSGEFDGEEYKAAKVDPISQFTKPITSHMNRDHQEDTKAIVQHSTSVKVDFAHMQDVDSLGFNVKAGYQGSTLKLRIPFPRRAQDRKDVKTLIVEMLQAAKSNEGLS
;
A
#
# COMPACT_ATOMS: atom_id res chain seq x y z
N MET A 1 0.41 66.02 26.06
CA MET A 1 1.76 66.35 25.57
C MET A 1 2.54 65.05 25.51
N THR A 2 2.59 64.40 24.35
CA THR A 2 3.36 63.17 24.17
C THR A 2 3.98 63.20 22.77
N THR A 3 5.30 63.23 22.78
CA THR A 3 6.20 63.62 21.69
C THR A 3 6.28 62.55 20.61
N VAL A 4 6.02 62.95 19.35
CA VAL A 4 6.23 62.15 18.14
C VAL A 4 7.70 62.27 17.75
N LEU A 5 8.48 61.18 17.85
CA LEU A 5 9.85 61.11 17.35
C LEU A 5 9.84 60.61 15.89
N ARG A 6 10.15 61.51 14.96
CA ARG A 6 10.43 61.23 13.54
C ARG A 6 11.84 60.64 13.41
N THR A 7 11.95 59.49 12.75
CA THR A 7 13.22 58.92 12.26
C THR A 7 13.54 59.46 10.86
N PRO A 8 14.82 59.68 10.50
CA PRO A 8 15.23 60.16 9.18
C PRO A 8 15.42 59.00 8.17
N PRO A 9 15.37 59.25 6.85
CA PRO A 9 15.47 58.20 5.84
C PRO A 9 16.94 57.82 5.56
N VAL A 10 17.19 56.51 5.42
CA VAL A 10 18.48 55.94 5.02
C VAL A 10 18.54 55.83 3.49
N ARG A 11 19.59 56.39 2.89
CA ARG A 11 19.92 56.36 1.45
C ARG A 11 20.42 54.98 1.02
N LEU A 12 19.88 54.48 -0.10
CA LEU A 12 20.41 53.34 -0.86
C LEU A 12 21.66 53.76 -1.67
N PRO A 13 22.70 52.91 -1.80
CA PRO A 13 23.73 53.09 -2.81
C PRO A 13 23.37 52.40 -4.12
N SER A 14 23.28 53.21 -5.16
CA SER A 14 23.29 52.85 -6.58
C SER A 14 24.64 52.27 -6.99
N PHE A 15 24.66 51.10 -7.62
CA PHE A 15 25.81 50.64 -8.40
C PHE A 15 25.41 50.31 -9.84
N VAL A 16 26.22 50.91 -10.71
CA VAL A 16 26.12 51.02 -12.16
C VAL A 16 26.83 49.82 -12.81
N SER A 17 26.23 49.26 -13.86
CA SER A 17 26.83 48.24 -14.74
C SER A 17 28.06 48.78 -15.48
N PRO A 18 28.87 47.87 -16.06
CA PRO A 18 29.10 48.05 -17.50
C PRO A 18 29.09 46.75 -18.32
N PHE A 19 28.48 46.90 -19.51
CA PHE A 19 28.87 46.39 -20.84
C PHE A 19 29.21 44.88 -21.01
N VAL A 20 28.33 44.11 -21.64
CA VAL A 20 28.20 43.86 -23.11
C VAL A 20 29.29 42.92 -23.64
N ASN A 21 28.87 41.72 -24.05
CA ASN A 21 29.22 41.25 -25.39
C ASN A 21 28.10 40.39 -25.99
N ARG A 22 27.76 40.75 -27.23
CA ARG A 22 26.72 40.17 -28.10
C ARG A 22 27.42 39.38 -29.21
N LEU A 23 26.64 38.47 -29.82
CA LEU A 23 26.74 37.86 -31.17
C LEU A 23 27.12 36.36 -31.19
N PRO A 24 26.69 35.59 -32.21
CA PRO A 24 25.34 35.54 -32.78
C PRO A 24 24.82 34.09 -33.07
N PHE A 25 23.56 34.02 -33.48
CA PHE A 25 22.84 32.95 -34.18
C PHE A 25 23.68 32.09 -35.15
N THR A 26 23.47 30.75 -35.13
CA THR A 26 23.29 29.91 -36.33
C THR A 26 22.66 28.52 -36.00
N LYS A 27 21.53 28.21 -36.62
CA LYS A 27 21.10 26.88 -37.15
C LYS A 27 20.59 27.16 -38.58
N PRO A 28 20.46 26.20 -39.52
CA PRO A 28 20.43 24.74 -39.36
C PRO A 28 21.30 23.98 -40.38
N LEU A 29 21.49 22.67 -40.19
CA LEU A 29 21.89 21.75 -41.26
C LEU A 29 21.11 20.45 -41.13
N SER A 30 20.31 20.20 -42.17
CA SER A 30 19.61 18.97 -42.48
C SER A 30 20.59 17.90 -42.97
N HIS A 31 20.56 16.71 -42.39
CA HIS A 31 21.01 15.50 -43.09
C HIS A 31 19.99 14.38 -42.93
N SER A 32 19.34 14.10 -44.06
CA SER A 32 18.65 12.85 -44.33
C SER A 32 19.69 11.74 -44.45
N ALA A 33 19.59 10.71 -43.62
CA ALA A 33 20.33 9.47 -43.77
C ALA A 33 19.33 8.31 -43.72
N LYS A 34 18.95 7.83 -44.91
CA LYS A 34 18.38 6.50 -45.10
C LYS A 34 19.47 5.49 -44.76
N LEU A 35 19.23 4.60 -43.78
CA LEU A 35 19.94 3.33 -43.72
C LEU A 35 18.95 2.17 -43.60
N SER A 36 19.16 1.28 -44.55
CA SER A 36 18.54 -0.01 -44.79
C SER A 36 18.67 -0.99 -43.63
N SER A 37 17.57 -1.65 -43.32
CA SER A 37 17.49 -2.87 -42.53
C SER A 37 18.21 -4.06 -43.20
N PRO A 38 18.94 -4.90 -42.46
CA PRO A 38 19.12 -6.29 -42.82
C PRO A 38 18.31 -7.20 -41.90
N SER A 39 17.40 -7.94 -42.53
CA SER A 39 16.67 -9.06 -41.95
C SER A 39 17.65 -10.16 -41.53
N ARG A 40 17.69 -10.54 -40.24
CA ARG A 40 18.34 -11.78 -39.77
C ARG A 40 17.28 -12.82 -39.47
N ARG A 41 17.08 -13.73 -40.43
CA ARG A 41 16.44 -15.03 -40.21
C ARG A 41 17.34 -15.88 -39.30
N ARG A 42 16.83 -16.36 -38.16
CA ARG A 42 17.44 -17.46 -37.42
C ARG A 42 16.75 -18.76 -37.84
N LEU A 43 17.57 -19.72 -38.29
CA LEU A 43 17.19 -21.10 -38.57
C LEU A 43 16.90 -21.84 -37.25
N PHE A 44 15.74 -22.47 -37.16
CA PHE A 44 15.46 -23.48 -36.13
C PHE A 44 15.95 -24.84 -36.65
N ALA A 45 16.89 -25.46 -35.92
CA ALA A 45 17.29 -26.84 -36.14
C ALA A 45 16.42 -27.75 -35.26
N ALA A 46 15.78 -28.73 -35.88
CA ALA A 46 15.02 -29.79 -35.22
C ALA A 46 15.96 -30.86 -34.66
N PHE A 47 15.73 -31.28 -33.42
CA PHE A 47 16.36 -32.45 -32.82
C PHE A 47 15.29 -33.45 -32.36
N SER A 48 15.35 -34.66 -32.91
CA SER A 48 14.53 -35.82 -32.52
C SER A 48 15.06 -36.44 -31.21
N PRO A 49 14.20 -37.00 -30.34
CA PRO A 49 14.66 -37.68 -29.14
C PRO A 49 14.96 -39.17 -29.42
N ARG A 50 16.12 -39.62 -28.95
CA ARG A 50 16.53 -41.03 -28.88
C ARG A 50 16.23 -41.55 -27.47
N ALA A 51 15.48 -42.64 -27.39
CA ALA A 51 15.21 -43.36 -26.14
C ALA A 51 16.46 -44.13 -25.68
N MET A 52 16.76 -44.06 -24.38
CA MET A 52 17.72 -44.94 -23.71
C MET A 52 17.08 -45.47 -22.43
N ALA A 53 16.89 -46.78 -22.39
CA ALA A 53 16.54 -47.53 -21.19
C ALA A 53 17.80 -47.73 -20.33
N SER A 54 17.68 -47.58 -19.02
CA SER A 54 18.68 -48.10 -18.08
C SER A 54 17.99 -48.72 -16.87
N SER A 55 18.41 -49.94 -16.57
CA SER A 55 18.01 -50.79 -15.46
C SER A 55 18.73 -50.38 -14.18
N ALA A 56 18.00 -50.25 -13.08
CA ALA A 56 18.58 -50.12 -11.73
C ALA A 56 17.88 -51.07 -10.76
N SER A 57 18.66 -51.92 -10.10
CA SER A 57 18.27 -52.80 -9.00
C SER A 57 18.06 -51.99 -7.70
N PRO A 58 17.19 -52.40 -6.77
CA PRO A 58 16.85 -51.60 -5.60
C PRO A 58 17.90 -51.76 -4.48
N SER A 59 18.39 -50.63 -3.98
CA SER A 59 19.12 -50.52 -2.72
C SER A 59 18.15 -50.17 -1.60
N SER A 60 18.17 -50.97 -0.54
CA SER A 60 17.39 -50.76 0.68
C SER A 60 17.81 -49.43 1.33
N SER A 61 16.89 -48.47 1.42
CA SER A 61 17.02 -47.30 2.27
C SER A 61 15.89 -47.32 3.31
N GLN A 62 16.31 -47.19 4.56
CA GLN A 62 15.48 -47.25 5.75
C GLN A 62 14.32 -46.26 5.67
N MET A 63 13.11 -46.76 5.96
CA MET A 63 11.94 -45.92 6.17
C MET A 63 12.15 -45.08 7.44
N ALA A 64 12.32 -43.77 7.25
CA ALA A 64 11.94 -42.81 8.28
C ALA A 64 10.42 -42.94 8.53
N ALA A 65 10.02 -42.89 9.80
CA ALA A 65 8.62 -42.95 10.19
C ALA A 65 7.80 -41.89 9.44
N PRO A 66 6.56 -42.18 9.02
CA PRO A 66 5.70 -41.17 8.45
C PRO A 66 5.43 -40.13 9.53
N GLY A 67 5.97 -38.93 9.36
CA GLY A 67 5.59 -37.77 10.16
C GLY A 67 4.08 -37.59 10.11
N ASP A 68 3.50 -37.01 11.15
CA ASP A 68 2.06 -36.84 11.38
C ASP A 68 1.38 -35.96 10.31
N VAL A 69 1.22 -36.48 9.10
CA VAL A 69 0.54 -35.81 7.98
C VAL A 69 -0.94 -35.57 8.31
N THR A 70 -1.51 -36.41 9.19
CA THR A 70 -2.91 -36.34 9.62
C THR A 70 -3.19 -35.13 10.50
N GLY A 71 -2.35 -34.84 11.49
CA GLY A 71 -2.52 -33.69 12.40
C GLY A 71 -2.29 -32.34 11.70
N VAL A 72 -1.37 -32.28 10.74
CA VAL A 72 -1.13 -31.09 9.91
C VAL A 72 -2.37 -30.75 9.07
N SER A 73 -2.96 -31.77 8.42
CA SER A 73 -4.16 -31.60 7.59
C SER A 73 -5.34 -31.08 8.42
N ASP A 74 -5.60 -31.66 9.59
CA ASP A 74 -6.70 -31.23 10.48
C ASP A 74 -6.55 -29.78 10.94
N ALA A 75 -5.32 -29.34 11.27
CA ALA A 75 -5.07 -27.96 11.67
C ALA A 75 -5.29 -26.95 10.52
N PHE A 76 -4.87 -27.27 9.30
CA PHE A 76 -5.14 -26.42 8.14
C PHE A 76 -6.62 -26.33 7.81
N GLU A 77 -7.39 -27.41 7.98
CA GLU A 77 -8.84 -27.40 7.78
C GLU A 77 -9.54 -26.54 8.84
N LYS A 78 -9.14 -26.65 10.12
CA LYS A 78 -9.64 -25.79 11.20
C LYS A 78 -9.33 -24.32 10.94
N ILE A 79 -8.10 -24.01 10.53
CA ILE A 79 -7.71 -22.64 10.18
C ILE A 79 -8.54 -22.13 9.00
N ARG A 80 -8.68 -22.90 7.92
CA ARG A 80 -9.48 -22.50 6.75
C ARG A 80 -10.93 -22.22 7.15
N ALA A 81 -11.57 -23.15 7.86
CA ALA A 81 -12.96 -22.99 8.30
C ALA A 81 -13.14 -21.76 9.20
N HIS A 82 -12.20 -21.52 10.12
CA HIS A 82 -12.19 -20.30 10.93
C HIS A 82 -12.03 -19.04 10.07
N GLN A 83 -11.07 -19.03 9.13
CA GLN A 83 -10.80 -17.85 8.30
C GLN A 83 -11.97 -17.51 7.36
N GLU A 84 -12.70 -18.51 6.87
CA GLU A 84 -13.93 -18.33 6.07
C GLU A 84 -15.08 -17.75 6.90
N ALA A 85 -15.20 -18.12 8.17
CA ALA A 85 -16.26 -17.65 9.06
C ALA A 85 -15.93 -16.33 9.79
N ALA A 86 -14.65 -15.97 9.88
CA ALA A 86 -14.19 -14.83 10.68
C ALA A 86 -14.73 -13.50 10.14
N ALA A 87 -15.40 -12.73 11.01
CA ALA A 87 -15.91 -11.40 10.68
C ALA A 87 -14.76 -10.46 10.25
N ARG A 88 -14.96 -9.79 9.11
CA ARG A 88 -14.03 -8.85 8.47
C ARG A 88 -14.81 -7.65 7.96
N LEU A 89 -14.11 -6.53 7.73
CA LEU A 89 -14.68 -5.42 6.96
C LEU A 89 -15.14 -5.93 5.59
N SER A 90 -16.13 -5.28 5.00
CA SER A 90 -16.41 -5.52 3.58
C SER A 90 -15.18 -5.16 2.75
N PRO A 91 -14.93 -5.81 1.61
CA PRO A 91 -13.71 -5.52 0.83
C PRO A 91 -13.57 -4.05 0.44
N VAL A 92 -14.67 -3.36 0.13
CA VAL A 92 -14.65 -1.93 -0.20
C VAL A 92 -14.30 -1.05 1.02
N GLU A 93 -14.78 -1.38 2.22
CA GLU A 93 -14.42 -0.67 3.45
C GLU A 93 -12.96 -0.95 3.87
N GLU A 94 -12.46 -2.18 3.67
CA GLU A 94 -11.05 -2.52 3.91
C GLU A 94 -10.13 -1.69 3.01
N ILE A 95 -10.46 -1.59 1.72
CA ILE A 95 -9.73 -0.79 0.75
C ILE A 95 -9.83 0.71 1.07
N ARG A 96 -11.03 1.21 1.36
CA ARG A 96 -11.25 2.61 1.73
C ARG A 96 -10.45 3.01 2.96
N THR A 97 -10.36 2.12 3.94
CA THR A 97 -9.58 2.30 5.17
C THR A 97 -8.09 2.24 4.89
N LEU A 98 -7.63 1.26 4.12
CA LEU A 98 -6.22 1.12 3.75
C LEU A 98 -5.70 2.37 3.03
N LEU A 99 -6.45 2.85 2.03
CA LEU A 99 -6.06 4.02 1.25
C LEU A 99 -6.02 5.29 2.11
N ASP A 100 -6.99 5.47 3.01
CA ASP A 100 -7.01 6.62 3.93
C ASP A 100 -5.80 6.64 4.87
N LEU A 101 -5.36 5.47 5.35
CA LEU A 101 -4.23 5.34 6.26
C LEU A 101 -2.86 5.34 5.56
N SER A 102 -2.84 5.13 4.25
CA SER A 102 -1.63 5.10 3.44
C SER A 102 -1.19 6.51 3.06
N THR A 103 0.13 6.69 2.92
CA THR A 103 0.71 8.02 2.64
C THR A 103 1.63 8.03 1.42
N ARG A 104 1.88 6.87 0.81
CA ARG A 104 2.81 6.69 -0.30
C ARG A 104 2.34 5.60 -1.24
N GLY A 105 2.55 5.79 -2.53
CA GLY A 105 2.23 4.80 -3.57
C GLY A 105 3.10 4.93 -4.81
N MET A 106 2.88 4.02 -5.76
CA MET A 106 3.48 4.06 -7.09
C MET A 106 2.46 4.63 -8.08
N LEU A 107 2.74 5.84 -8.58
CA LEU A 107 1.96 6.47 -9.64
C LEU A 107 2.44 5.99 -11.00
N SER A 108 1.53 5.46 -11.80
CA SER A 108 1.74 5.12 -13.21
C SER A 108 1.07 6.15 -14.11
N THR A 109 1.83 6.69 -15.06
CA THR A 109 1.39 7.73 -16.01
C THR A 109 1.80 7.35 -17.44
N PHE A 110 1.24 8.02 -18.44
CA PHE A 110 1.71 7.91 -19.82
C PHE A 110 2.94 8.79 -20.01
N SER A 111 4.05 8.22 -20.48
CA SER A 111 5.28 8.99 -20.66
C SER A 111 5.14 9.98 -21.81
N GLN A 112 5.36 11.27 -21.51
CA GLN A 112 5.39 12.31 -22.54
C GLN A 112 6.63 12.19 -23.45
N VAL A 113 7.76 11.75 -22.89
CA VAL A 113 9.07 11.71 -23.58
C VAL A 113 9.31 10.37 -24.30
N HIS A 114 8.71 9.29 -23.80
CA HIS A 114 8.82 7.95 -24.39
C HIS A 114 7.45 7.49 -24.87
N GLU A 115 7.04 8.01 -26.03
CA GLU A 115 5.73 7.73 -26.62
C GLU A 115 5.43 6.22 -26.68
N GLY A 116 4.22 5.84 -26.28
CA GLY A 116 3.78 4.45 -26.22
C GLY A 116 4.19 3.68 -24.96
N TYR A 117 5.04 4.25 -24.08
CA TYR A 117 5.45 3.61 -22.83
C TYR A 117 4.80 4.26 -21.60
N PRO A 118 4.45 3.47 -20.56
CA PRO A 118 4.09 4.00 -19.26
C PRO A 118 5.35 4.46 -18.50
N SER A 119 5.15 5.29 -17.48
CA SER A 119 6.19 5.74 -16.55
C SER A 119 5.70 5.58 -15.12
N GLY A 120 6.52 4.94 -14.27
CA GLY A 120 6.27 4.78 -12.85
C GLY A 120 7.08 5.77 -12.01
N SER A 121 6.48 6.33 -10.97
CA SER A 121 7.19 7.15 -9.97
C SER A 121 6.62 6.95 -8.57
N MET A 122 7.47 7.03 -7.56
CA MET A 122 7.01 7.09 -6.18
C MET A 122 6.41 8.47 -5.90
N VAL A 123 5.25 8.50 -5.26
CA VAL A 123 4.57 9.73 -4.86
C VAL A 123 4.07 9.61 -3.43
N ASP A 124 4.14 10.72 -2.71
CA ASP A 124 3.44 10.88 -1.44
C ASP A 124 2.03 11.41 -1.72
N PHE A 125 1.04 10.94 -0.95
CA PHE A 125 -0.36 11.35 -1.11
C PHE A 125 -1.09 11.37 0.23
N ALA A 126 -2.27 11.98 0.24
CA ALA A 126 -3.26 11.86 1.30
C ALA A 126 -4.66 11.76 0.68
N CYS A 127 -5.57 11.01 1.28
CA CYS A 127 -6.96 11.01 0.80
C CYS A 127 -7.75 12.24 1.31
N ASP A 128 -8.63 12.77 0.47
CA ASP A 128 -9.68 13.68 0.91
C ASP A 128 -10.85 12.93 1.58
N HIS A 129 -11.90 13.66 1.96
CA HIS A 129 -13.09 13.09 2.62
C HIS A 129 -13.82 12.05 1.75
N ASP A 130 -13.79 12.20 0.42
CA ASP A 130 -14.38 11.27 -0.55
C ASP A 130 -13.46 10.08 -0.84
N GLY A 131 -12.21 10.13 -0.39
CA GLY A 131 -11.21 9.09 -0.61
C GLY A 131 -10.37 9.29 -1.86
N SER A 132 -10.49 10.43 -2.53
CA SER A 132 -9.66 10.75 -3.70
C SER A 132 -8.23 11.06 -3.23
N PRO A 133 -7.19 10.43 -3.79
CA PRO A 133 -5.81 10.79 -3.49
C PRO A 133 -5.50 12.23 -3.91
N ILE A 134 -5.00 13.03 -2.97
CA ILE A 134 -4.40 14.34 -3.16
C ILE A 134 -2.89 14.16 -3.23
N LEU A 135 -2.28 14.65 -4.31
CA LEU A 135 -0.83 14.72 -4.47
C LEU A 135 -0.40 16.18 -4.50
N ALA A 136 0.74 16.48 -3.88
CA ALA A 136 1.45 17.74 -4.07
C ALA A 136 2.57 17.52 -5.11
N VAL A 137 2.43 18.12 -6.30
CA VAL A 137 3.31 17.84 -7.43
C VAL A 137 4.10 19.09 -7.84
N SER A 138 5.41 18.95 -8.04
CA SER A 138 6.24 20.03 -8.59
C SER A 138 6.09 20.08 -10.11
N SER A 139 5.98 21.28 -10.68
CA SER A 139 5.99 21.54 -12.12
C SER A 139 7.27 21.04 -12.82
N LEU A 140 8.35 20.81 -12.07
CA LEU A 140 9.61 20.29 -12.59
C LEU A 140 9.60 18.77 -12.77
N ALA A 141 8.77 18.05 -12.01
CA ALA A 141 8.75 16.59 -11.98
C ALA A 141 8.24 15.98 -13.29
N VAL A 142 8.77 14.79 -13.64
CA VAL A 142 8.41 14.07 -14.87
C VAL A 142 6.94 13.66 -14.84
N HIS A 143 6.45 13.13 -13.72
CA HIS A 143 5.04 12.74 -13.60
C HIS A 143 4.08 13.93 -13.76
N SER A 144 4.46 15.15 -13.35
CA SER A 144 3.61 16.32 -13.51
C SER A 144 3.42 16.69 -14.98
N LYS A 145 4.50 16.61 -15.75
CA LYS A 145 4.47 16.84 -17.22
C LYS A 145 3.67 15.75 -17.93
N ASN A 146 3.82 14.50 -17.49
CA ASN A 146 3.03 13.38 -18.00
C ASN A 146 1.53 13.58 -17.74
N LEU A 147 1.14 13.94 -16.51
CA LEU A 147 -0.26 14.16 -16.12
C LEU A 147 -0.89 15.37 -16.82
N LEU A 148 -0.11 16.42 -17.08
CA LEU A 148 -0.58 17.57 -17.86
C LEU A 148 -0.87 17.18 -19.32
N ALA A 149 -0.06 16.30 -19.90
CA ALA A 149 -0.25 15.82 -21.27
C ALA A 149 -1.40 14.80 -21.37
N ASN A 150 -1.56 13.94 -20.36
CA ASN A 150 -2.64 12.97 -20.27
C ASN A 150 -3.01 12.74 -18.79
N PRO A 151 -4.21 13.15 -18.34
CA PRO A 151 -4.60 13.05 -16.94
C PRO A 151 -4.86 11.61 -16.48
N LYS A 152 -4.99 10.64 -17.40
CA LYS A 152 -5.26 9.25 -17.04
C LYS A 152 -4.05 8.61 -16.36
N CYS A 153 -4.26 8.11 -15.16
CA CYS A 153 -3.22 7.50 -14.36
C CYS A 153 -3.76 6.37 -13.50
N SER A 154 -2.85 5.63 -12.86
CA SER A 154 -3.19 4.76 -11.75
C SER A 154 -2.25 4.94 -10.57
N LEU A 155 -2.78 4.74 -9.37
CA LEU A 155 -2.01 4.76 -8.12
C LEU A 155 -2.07 3.38 -7.48
N LEU A 156 -0.92 2.72 -7.39
CA LEU A 156 -0.77 1.45 -6.67
C LEU A 156 -0.34 1.71 -5.23
N VAL A 157 -1.02 1.09 -4.28
CA VAL A 157 -0.78 1.17 -2.84
C VAL A 157 -0.71 -0.24 -2.28
N ALA A 158 0.43 -0.59 -1.69
CA ALA A 158 0.61 -1.86 -0.98
C ALA A 158 0.50 -1.60 0.53
N LYS A 159 -0.28 -2.43 1.24
CA LYS A 159 -0.41 -2.34 2.70
C LYS A 159 0.92 -2.59 3.41
N ASP A 160 1.62 -3.64 2.99
CA ASP A 160 3.00 -3.92 3.35
C ASP A 160 3.79 -4.12 2.04
N PRO A 161 4.65 -3.16 1.65
CA PRO A 161 5.45 -3.26 0.42
C PRO A 161 6.42 -4.45 0.39
N GLU A 162 6.79 -4.99 1.55
CA GLU A 162 7.73 -6.13 1.65
C GLU A 162 7.01 -7.49 1.64
N ASP A 163 5.69 -7.50 1.86
CA ASP A 163 4.88 -8.71 1.90
C ASP A 163 4.00 -8.87 0.64
N ARG A 164 4.49 -9.67 -0.30
CA ARG A 164 3.78 -10.01 -1.54
C ARG A 164 2.39 -10.63 -1.34
N THR A 165 2.12 -11.19 -0.17
CA THR A 165 0.85 -11.87 0.14
C THR A 165 -0.19 -10.92 0.73
N ASP A 166 0.21 -9.71 1.13
CA ASP A 166 -0.75 -8.72 1.62
C ASP A 166 -1.59 -8.10 0.49
N ILE A 167 -2.58 -7.33 0.88
CA ILE A 167 -3.44 -6.61 -0.06
C ILE A 167 -2.65 -5.49 -0.76
N VAL A 168 -2.82 -5.44 -2.09
CA VAL A 168 -2.35 -4.39 -2.97
C VAL A 168 -3.55 -3.83 -3.70
N VAL A 169 -3.72 -2.51 -3.66
CA VAL A 169 -4.80 -1.77 -4.28
C VAL A 169 -4.26 -0.95 -5.43
N THR A 170 -4.97 -0.92 -6.55
CA THR A 170 -4.71 -0.04 -7.69
C THR A 170 -5.94 0.80 -7.96
N ILE A 171 -5.80 2.11 -7.81
CA ILE A 171 -6.82 3.10 -8.19
C ILE A 171 -6.55 3.51 -9.63
N TYR A 172 -7.55 3.43 -10.50
CA TYR A 172 -7.53 4.00 -11.84
C TYR A 172 -8.35 5.28 -11.84
N GLY A 173 -7.81 6.38 -12.36
CA GLY A 173 -8.50 7.66 -12.30
C GLY A 173 -7.94 8.71 -13.25
N ASP A 174 -8.55 9.89 -13.17
CA ASP A 174 -8.11 11.08 -13.88
C ASP A 174 -7.52 12.08 -12.88
N ALA A 175 -6.31 12.56 -13.12
CA ALA A 175 -5.68 13.62 -12.36
C ALA A 175 -6.28 14.97 -12.75
N VAL A 176 -6.80 15.70 -11.76
CA VAL A 176 -7.46 17.00 -11.94
C VAL A 176 -6.83 18.00 -10.97
N PRO A 177 -6.43 19.20 -11.42
CA PRO A 177 -5.97 20.26 -10.53
C PRO A 177 -7.01 20.58 -9.44
N VAL A 178 -6.54 20.81 -8.22
CA VAL A 178 -7.38 21.37 -7.16
C VAL A 178 -7.74 22.81 -7.54
N SER A 179 -9.01 23.19 -7.34
CA SER A 179 -9.48 24.56 -7.57
C SER A 179 -8.83 25.53 -6.56
N GLU A 180 -8.85 26.84 -6.84
CA GLU A 180 -8.38 27.83 -5.86
C GLU A 180 -9.22 27.79 -4.57
N ASP A 181 -10.54 27.59 -4.70
CA ASP A 181 -11.48 27.52 -3.58
C ASP A 181 -11.22 26.29 -2.67
N ASP A 182 -10.79 25.17 -3.25
CA ASP A 182 -10.53 23.92 -2.51
C ASP A 182 -9.08 23.79 -2.02
N ASN A 183 -8.20 24.73 -2.37
CA ASN A 183 -6.76 24.60 -2.14
C ASN A 183 -6.43 24.48 -0.64
N GLU A 184 -7.03 25.32 0.21
CA GLU A 184 -6.78 25.29 1.65
C GLU A 184 -7.24 23.97 2.29
N ALA A 185 -8.37 23.43 1.84
CA ALA A 185 -8.88 22.14 2.30
C ALA A 185 -7.97 20.98 1.86
N ALA A 186 -7.52 20.97 0.60
CA ALA A 186 -6.58 19.97 0.09
C ALA A 186 -5.24 20.04 0.83
N ARG A 187 -4.71 21.24 1.07
CA ARG A 187 -3.50 21.48 1.85
C ARG A 187 -3.64 20.94 3.28
N ALA A 188 -4.73 21.25 3.96
CA ALA A 188 -4.99 20.78 5.31
C ALA A 188 -5.12 19.24 5.40
N ALA A 189 -5.76 18.62 4.40
CA ALA A 189 -5.84 17.15 4.30
C ALA A 189 -4.45 16.53 4.08
N TYR A 190 -3.65 17.10 3.17
CA TYR A 190 -2.30 16.63 2.86
C TYR A 190 -1.36 16.73 4.06
N LEU A 191 -1.29 17.90 4.70
CA LEU A 191 -0.40 18.13 5.85
C LEU A 191 -0.78 17.34 7.10
N ARG A 192 -2.04 16.89 7.23
CA ARG A 192 -2.43 15.96 8.30
C ARG A 192 -1.68 14.63 8.21
N ARG A 193 -1.34 14.19 7.00
CA ARG A 193 -0.59 12.96 6.73
C ARG A 193 0.91 13.21 6.58
N HIS A 194 1.28 14.40 6.12
CA HIS A 194 2.66 14.83 5.87
C HIS A 194 2.98 16.14 6.60
N PRO A 195 3.08 16.12 7.95
CA PRO A 195 3.21 17.34 8.75
C PRO A 195 4.48 18.15 8.45
N ASP A 196 5.54 17.49 7.98
CA ASP A 196 6.82 18.11 7.68
C ASP A 196 6.95 18.61 6.22
N ALA A 197 5.87 18.52 5.43
CA ALA A 197 5.88 18.87 4.00
C ALA A 197 5.77 20.39 3.73
N PHE A 198 6.67 21.19 4.30
CA PHE A 198 6.67 22.66 4.12
C PHE A 198 6.85 23.11 2.65
N TRP A 199 7.41 22.25 1.80
CA TRP A 199 7.65 22.55 0.38
C TRP A 199 6.37 22.62 -0.46
N VAL A 200 5.22 22.17 0.06
CA VAL A 200 3.94 22.27 -0.65
C VAL A 200 3.50 23.72 -0.89
N ASP A 201 4.07 24.67 -0.16
CA ASP A 201 3.81 26.11 -0.29
C ASP A 201 4.76 26.80 -1.30
N PHE A 202 5.68 26.05 -1.92
CA PHE A 202 6.56 26.62 -2.94
C PHE A 202 5.81 26.87 -4.25
N GLY A 203 6.15 27.96 -4.95
CA GLY A 203 5.44 28.38 -6.16
C GLY A 203 5.52 27.42 -7.35
N ASP A 204 6.40 26.42 -7.30
CA ASP A 204 6.47 25.36 -8.30
C ASP A 204 5.61 24.14 -7.94
N PHE A 205 5.02 24.07 -6.75
CA PHE A 205 4.13 22.99 -6.32
C PHE A 205 2.65 23.35 -6.49
N SER A 206 1.85 22.36 -6.84
CA SER A 206 0.39 22.46 -6.86
C SER A 206 -0.25 21.17 -6.38
N PHE A 207 -1.47 21.26 -5.86
CA PHE A 207 -2.26 20.09 -5.49
C PHE A 207 -3.07 19.60 -6.69
N ILE A 208 -3.13 18.27 -6.82
CA ILE A 208 -4.02 17.57 -7.76
C ILE A 208 -4.82 16.51 -7.02
N HIS A 209 -6.03 16.24 -7.47
CA HIS A 209 -6.79 15.05 -7.10
C HIS A 209 -6.65 13.97 -8.18
N ILE A 210 -6.49 12.72 -7.78
CA ILE A 210 -6.82 11.58 -8.64
C ILE A 210 -8.28 11.25 -8.38
N LYS A 211 -9.18 11.58 -9.30
CA LYS A 211 -10.61 11.23 -9.18
C LYS A 211 -10.79 9.76 -9.56
N PRO A 212 -11.12 8.86 -8.60
CA PRO A 212 -11.22 7.43 -8.87
C PRO A 212 -12.33 7.13 -9.88
N LYS A 213 -12.03 6.27 -10.84
CA LYS A 213 -13.00 5.67 -11.76
C LYS A 213 -13.26 4.21 -11.43
N TYR A 214 -12.18 3.49 -11.14
CA TYR A 214 -12.21 2.09 -10.72
C TYR A 214 -11.16 1.87 -9.64
N VAL A 215 -11.46 1.00 -8.68
CA VAL A 215 -10.52 0.61 -7.64
C VAL A 215 -10.45 -0.90 -7.62
N ARG A 216 -9.28 -1.43 -7.98
CA ARG A 216 -9.01 -2.87 -8.02
C ARG A 216 -8.14 -3.27 -6.84
N TYR A 217 -8.34 -4.47 -6.32
CA TYR A 217 -7.42 -5.05 -5.35
C TYR A 217 -7.04 -6.48 -5.70
N VAL A 218 -5.90 -6.89 -5.15
CA VAL A 218 -5.46 -8.28 -5.10
C VAL A 218 -4.84 -8.54 -3.73
N SER A 219 -5.09 -9.70 -3.14
CA SER A 219 -4.53 -10.11 -1.85
C SER A 219 -4.18 -11.60 -1.90
N GLY A 220 -3.24 -12.04 -1.07
CA GLY A 220 -2.90 -13.46 -0.96
C GLY A 220 -2.22 -14.03 -2.20
N VAL A 221 -1.50 -13.21 -2.98
CA VAL A 221 -0.75 -13.68 -4.15
C VAL A 221 0.23 -14.78 -3.74
N ALA A 222 0.23 -15.88 -4.52
CA ALA A 222 1.01 -17.10 -4.24
C ALA A 222 0.62 -17.83 -2.93
N THR A 223 -0.62 -17.66 -2.48
CA THR A 223 -1.20 -18.43 -1.36
C THR A 223 -2.50 -19.12 -1.79
N ALA A 224 -3.01 -20.04 -0.96
CA ALA A 224 -4.31 -20.68 -1.19
C ALA A 224 -5.50 -19.69 -1.02
N LEU A 225 -5.27 -18.51 -0.43
CA LEU A 225 -6.29 -17.51 -0.12
C LEU A 225 -6.20 -16.30 -1.07
N LEU A 226 -6.04 -16.56 -2.38
CA LEU A 226 -6.02 -15.50 -3.39
C LEU A 226 -7.39 -14.82 -3.48
N GLY A 227 -7.41 -13.52 -3.20
CA GLY A 227 -8.59 -12.67 -3.33
C GLY A 227 -8.34 -11.57 -4.36
N SER A 228 -9.36 -11.23 -5.14
CA SER A 228 -9.33 -10.06 -6.02
C SER A 228 -10.73 -9.56 -6.31
N GLY A 229 -10.84 -8.27 -6.58
CA GLY A 229 -12.10 -7.65 -6.98
C GLY A 229 -11.87 -6.24 -7.49
N GLU A 230 -12.95 -5.62 -7.96
CA GLU A 230 -12.97 -4.26 -8.48
C GLU A 230 -14.27 -3.58 -8.04
N PHE A 231 -14.17 -2.30 -7.75
CA PHE A 231 -15.28 -1.40 -7.42
C PHE A 231 -15.26 -0.21 -8.35
N ASP A 232 -16.42 0.33 -8.69
CA ASP A 232 -16.47 1.63 -9.35
C ASP A 232 -16.19 2.79 -8.36
N GLY A 233 -16.02 3.99 -8.91
CA GLY A 233 -15.73 5.18 -8.11
C GLY A 233 -16.82 5.57 -7.10
N GLU A 234 -18.08 5.26 -7.38
CA GLU A 234 -19.21 5.61 -6.51
C GLU A 234 -19.32 4.61 -5.36
N GLU A 235 -19.16 3.30 -5.63
CA GLU A 235 -19.05 2.26 -4.61
C GLU A 235 -17.90 2.55 -3.64
N TYR A 236 -16.74 2.93 -4.17
CA TYR A 236 -15.58 3.32 -3.37
C TYR A 236 -15.86 4.56 -2.51
N LYS A 237 -16.46 5.60 -3.09
CA LYS A 237 -16.78 6.85 -2.38
C LYS A 237 -17.82 6.64 -1.28
N ALA A 238 -18.80 5.76 -1.49
CA ALA A 238 -19.85 5.47 -0.52
C ALA A 238 -19.34 4.67 0.69
N ALA A 239 -18.22 3.95 0.55
CA ALA A 239 -17.62 3.20 1.64
C ALA A 239 -17.06 4.12 2.73
N LYS A 240 -17.06 3.63 3.97
CA LYS A 240 -16.58 4.37 5.14
C LYS A 240 -15.23 3.86 5.56
N VAL A 241 -14.40 4.78 6.05
CA VAL A 241 -13.15 4.45 6.74
C VAL A 241 -13.50 3.85 8.11
N ASP A 242 -12.86 2.74 8.46
CA ASP A 242 -13.01 2.14 9.78
C ASP A 242 -12.44 3.07 10.87
N PRO A 243 -13.23 3.43 11.90
CA PRO A 243 -12.82 4.42 12.90
C PRO A 243 -11.79 3.88 13.89
N ILE A 244 -11.58 2.56 13.96
CA ILE A 244 -10.66 1.91 14.90
C ILE A 244 -9.28 1.71 14.28
N SER A 245 -9.18 1.52 12.96
CA SER A 245 -7.91 1.23 12.30
C SER A 245 -6.84 2.31 12.45
N GLN A 246 -7.21 3.56 12.73
CA GLN A 246 -6.27 4.62 13.10
C GLN A 246 -5.44 4.32 14.36
N PHE A 247 -5.93 3.44 15.23
CA PHE A 247 -5.25 3.03 16.47
C PHE A 247 -4.36 1.80 16.29
N THR A 248 -4.19 1.29 15.06
CA THR A 248 -3.35 0.12 14.74
C THR A 248 -1.97 0.22 15.39
N LYS A 249 -1.18 1.24 15.03
CA LYS A 249 0.22 1.36 15.50
C LYS A 249 0.36 1.30 17.04
N PRO A 250 -0.36 2.13 17.83
CA PRO A 250 -0.20 2.08 19.28
C PRO A 250 -0.73 0.79 19.91
N ILE A 251 -1.78 0.16 19.36
CA ILE A 251 -2.32 -1.10 19.89
C ILE A 251 -1.38 -2.26 19.58
N THR A 252 -1.00 -2.44 18.32
CA THR A 252 -0.13 -3.57 17.91
C THR A 252 1.25 -3.46 18.54
N SER A 253 1.82 -2.26 18.66
CA SER A 253 3.11 -2.07 19.32
C SER A 253 3.08 -2.49 20.80
N HIS A 254 2.05 -2.08 21.55
CA HIS A 254 1.91 -2.45 22.96
C HIS A 254 1.67 -3.95 23.12
N MET A 255 0.74 -4.53 22.34
CA MET A 255 0.43 -5.96 22.39
C MET A 255 1.63 -6.81 22.01
N ASN A 256 2.33 -6.45 20.93
CA ASN A 256 3.50 -7.19 20.47
C ASN A 256 4.73 -7.00 21.37
N ARG A 257 4.82 -5.97 22.20
CA ARG A 257 5.97 -5.82 23.11
C ARG A 257 5.72 -6.47 24.46
N ASP A 258 4.53 -6.24 25.01
CA ASP A 258 4.25 -6.49 26.42
C ASP A 258 3.30 -7.70 26.62
N HIS A 259 2.59 -8.16 25.56
CA HIS A 259 1.48 -9.13 25.65
C HIS A 259 1.47 -10.17 24.50
N GLN A 260 2.63 -10.61 24.01
CA GLN A 260 2.70 -11.60 22.93
C GLN A 260 2.07 -12.94 23.33
N GLU A 261 2.32 -13.41 24.55
CA GLU A 261 1.75 -14.67 25.05
C GLU A 261 0.23 -14.59 25.19
N ASP A 262 -0.32 -13.44 25.59
CA ASP A 262 -1.77 -13.22 25.63
C ASP A 262 -2.36 -13.28 24.21
N THR A 263 -1.68 -12.69 23.23
CA THR A 263 -2.10 -12.74 21.81
C THR A 263 -2.10 -14.17 21.28
N LYS A 264 -1.06 -14.94 21.60
CA LYS A 264 -0.95 -16.37 21.26
C LYS A 264 -2.10 -17.18 21.87
N ALA A 265 -2.37 -17.01 23.17
CA ALA A 265 -3.45 -17.72 23.85
C ALA A 265 -4.82 -17.44 23.20
N ILE A 266 -5.10 -16.17 22.85
CA ILE A 266 -6.32 -15.80 22.14
C ILE A 266 -6.40 -16.50 20.77
N VAL A 267 -5.32 -16.48 19.97
CA VAL A 267 -5.29 -17.12 18.65
C VAL A 267 -5.51 -18.63 18.75
N GLN A 268 -4.87 -19.29 19.71
CA GLN A 268 -5.01 -20.72 19.93
C GLN A 268 -6.44 -21.09 20.34
N HIS A 269 -7.04 -20.29 21.23
CA HIS A 269 -8.43 -20.47 21.64
C HIS A 269 -9.40 -20.26 20.47
N SER A 270 -9.24 -19.16 19.70
CA SER A 270 -10.14 -18.83 18.60
C SER A 270 -10.08 -19.85 17.45
N THR A 271 -8.89 -20.33 17.11
CA THR A 271 -8.71 -21.23 15.95
C THR A 271 -8.68 -22.71 16.31
N SER A 272 -8.62 -23.05 17.61
CA SER A 272 -8.36 -24.42 18.09
C SER A 272 -7.06 -25.05 17.57
N VAL A 273 -6.09 -24.23 17.16
CA VAL A 273 -4.79 -24.67 16.65
C VAL A 273 -3.66 -24.12 17.52
N LYS A 274 -2.76 -25.00 17.95
CA LYS A 274 -1.55 -24.61 18.70
C LYS A 274 -0.54 -23.95 17.75
N VAL A 275 -0.47 -22.62 17.80
CA VAL A 275 0.55 -21.82 17.11
C VAL A 275 1.78 -21.59 17.98
N ASP A 276 2.95 -21.44 17.35
CA ASP A 276 4.24 -21.24 18.01
C ASP A 276 4.36 -19.83 18.62
N PHE A 277 3.96 -18.83 17.83
CA PHE A 277 3.89 -17.40 18.18
C PHE A 277 2.74 -16.73 17.44
N ALA A 278 2.35 -15.53 17.88
CA ALA A 278 1.40 -14.67 17.17
C ALA A 278 1.76 -13.19 17.34
N HIS A 279 1.95 -12.48 16.22
CA HIS A 279 2.23 -11.05 16.19
C HIS A 279 1.09 -10.29 15.52
N MET A 280 0.47 -9.37 16.24
CA MET A 280 -0.60 -8.51 15.72
C MET A 280 -0.06 -7.59 14.62
N GLN A 281 -0.73 -7.57 13.46
CA GLN A 281 -0.35 -6.78 12.29
C GLN A 281 -1.18 -5.49 12.21
N ASP A 282 -2.50 -5.62 12.37
CA ASP A 282 -3.44 -4.52 12.30
C ASP A 282 -4.70 -4.80 13.11
N VAL A 283 -5.52 -3.76 13.30
CA VAL A 283 -6.81 -3.82 13.99
C VAL A 283 -7.85 -2.99 13.23
N ASP A 284 -9.09 -3.42 13.29
CA ASP A 284 -10.27 -2.69 12.83
C ASP A 284 -11.41 -2.87 13.85
N SER A 285 -12.58 -2.29 13.58
CA SER A 285 -13.69 -2.37 14.53
C SER A 285 -14.26 -3.79 14.71
N LEU A 286 -13.92 -4.74 13.85
CA LEU A 286 -14.44 -6.12 13.89
C LEU A 286 -13.41 -7.14 14.40
N GLY A 287 -12.15 -6.76 14.58
CA GLY A 287 -11.11 -7.68 15.03
C GLY A 287 -9.70 -7.21 14.70
N PHE A 288 -8.76 -8.15 14.67
CA PHE A 288 -7.37 -7.90 14.33
C PHE A 288 -6.80 -9.03 13.47
N ASN A 289 -5.78 -8.72 12.68
CA ASN A 289 -5.01 -9.73 11.95
C ASN A 289 -3.69 -10.01 12.67
N VAL A 290 -3.25 -11.27 12.67
CA VAL A 290 -1.97 -11.70 13.23
C VAL A 290 -1.13 -12.44 12.20
N LYS A 291 0.19 -12.34 12.32
CA LYS A 291 1.15 -13.26 11.73
C LYS A 291 1.49 -14.32 12.77
N ALA A 292 1.09 -15.55 12.52
CA ALA A 292 1.28 -16.68 13.43
C ALA A 292 2.29 -17.69 12.88
N GLY A 293 3.11 -18.26 13.76
CA GLY A 293 3.98 -19.39 13.42
C GLY A 293 3.26 -20.71 13.59
N TYR A 294 3.36 -21.60 12.61
CA TYR A 294 2.85 -22.96 12.71
C TYR A 294 3.79 -23.93 11.98
N GLN A 295 4.41 -24.84 12.72
CA GLN A 295 5.26 -25.91 12.20
C GLN A 295 6.36 -25.41 11.24
N GLY A 296 7.02 -24.30 11.60
CA GLY A 296 8.08 -23.70 10.79
C GLY A 296 7.60 -22.87 9.59
N SER A 297 6.28 -22.77 9.38
CA SER A 297 5.65 -21.86 8.41
C SER A 297 5.06 -20.64 9.11
N THR A 298 4.77 -19.58 8.34
CA THR A 298 4.01 -18.42 8.83
C THR A 298 2.69 -18.29 8.11
N LEU A 299 1.64 -17.98 8.88
CA LEU A 299 0.27 -17.84 8.42
C LEU A 299 -0.28 -16.47 8.83
N LYS A 300 -1.12 -15.88 7.99
CA LYS A 300 -1.93 -14.71 8.35
C LYS A 300 -3.28 -15.18 8.84
N LEU A 301 -3.65 -14.82 10.07
CA LEU A 301 -4.91 -15.22 10.68
C LEU A 301 -5.72 -14.01 11.09
N ARG A 302 -6.99 -13.98 10.70
CA ARG A 302 -7.99 -13.06 11.23
C ARG A 302 -8.57 -13.58 12.53
N ILE A 303 -8.61 -12.71 13.54
CA ILE A 303 -9.24 -12.98 14.83
C ILE A 303 -10.35 -11.95 15.04
N PRO A 304 -11.63 -12.34 14.91
CA PRO A 304 -12.75 -11.43 15.11
C PRO A 304 -12.96 -11.15 16.60
N PHE A 305 -13.37 -9.92 16.92
CA PHE A 305 -13.93 -9.61 18.23
C PHE A 305 -15.31 -10.30 18.38
N PRO A 306 -15.75 -10.57 19.63
CA PRO A 306 -17.09 -11.12 19.87
C PRO A 306 -18.21 -10.15 19.45
N ARG A 307 -17.91 -8.85 19.34
CA ARG A 307 -18.79 -7.80 18.83
C ARG A 307 -17.96 -6.64 18.26
N ARG A 308 -18.59 -5.74 17.50
CA ARG A 308 -17.96 -4.53 16.99
C ARG A 308 -17.46 -3.63 18.13
N ALA A 309 -16.19 -3.25 18.08
CA ALA A 309 -15.57 -2.27 18.97
C ALA A 309 -16.06 -0.85 18.63
N GLN A 310 -16.43 -0.08 19.65
CA GLN A 310 -16.97 1.28 19.48
C GLN A 310 -15.90 2.37 19.51
N ASP A 311 -14.85 2.16 20.31
CA ASP A 311 -13.74 3.10 20.46
C ASP A 311 -12.45 2.37 20.90
N ARG A 312 -11.36 3.13 21.07
CA ARG A 312 -10.06 2.59 21.49
C ARG A 312 -10.09 1.89 22.85
N LYS A 313 -10.87 2.38 23.81
CA LYS A 313 -10.99 1.77 25.15
C LYS A 313 -11.78 0.46 25.06
N ASP A 314 -12.78 0.41 24.20
CA ASP A 314 -13.58 -0.78 23.95
C ASP A 314 -12.75 -1.90 23.30
N VAL A 315 -11.80 -1.58 22.39
CA VAL A 315 -10.85 -2.57 21.86
C VAL A 315 -10.07 -3.26 22.98
N LYS A 316 -9.55 -2.50 23.95
CA LYS A 316 -8.87 -3.07 25.13
C LYS A 316 -9.80 -3.99 25.92
N THR A 317 -11.05 -3.57 26.10
CA THR A 317 -12.06 -4.33 26.84
C THR A 317 -12.32 -5.68 26.17
N LEU A 318 -12.48 -5.69 24.85
CA LEU A 318 -12.70 -6.90 24.05
C LEU A 318 -11.49 -7.84 24.06
N ILE A 319 -10.26 -7.31 23.96
CA ILE A 319 -9.04 -8.14 24.06
C ILE A 319 -8.95 -8.83 25.44
N VAL A 320 -9.27 -8.11 26.52
CA VAL A 320 -9.27 -8.67 27.88
C VAL A 320 -10.36 -9.75 28.04
N GLU A 321 -11.55 -9.51 27.50
CA GLU A 321 -12.66 -10.49 27.49
C GLU A 321 -12.24 -11.78 26.75
N MET A 322 -11.66 -11.65 25.55
CA MET A 322 -11.17 -12.78 24.78
C MET A 322 -10.05 -13.55 25.51
N LEU A 323 -9.16 -12.84 26.21
CA LEU A 323 -8.10 -13.45 27.01
C LEU A 323 -8.66 -14.24 28.20
N GLN A 324 -9.69 -13.72 28.86
CA GLN A 324 -10.36 -14.42 29.96
C GLN A 324 -11.06 -15.70 29.47
N ALA A 325 -11.70 -15.64 28.30
CA ALA A 325 -12.28 -16.82 27.66
C ALA A 325 -11.21 -17.88 27.32
N ALA A 326 -10.06 -17.45 26.78
CA ALA A 326 -8.94 -18.34 26.48
C ALA A 326 -8.40 -19.06 27.73
N LYS A 327 -8.19 -18.32 28.83
CA LYS A 327 -7.67 -18.86 30.10
C LYS A 327 -8.65 -19.77 30.82
N SER A 328 -9.96 -19.54 30.65
CA SER A 328 -10.99 -20.36 31.30
C SER A 328 -11.06 -21.78 30.71
N ASN A 329 -10.73 -21.95 29.43
CA ASN A 329 -10.71 -23.27 28.78
C ASN A 329 -9.45 -24.10 29.09
N GLU A 330 -8.31 -23.48 29.39
CA GLU A 330 -7.09 -24.20 29.79
C GLU A 330 -7.22 -24.87 31.16
N GLY A 331 -8.13 -24.39 32.03
CA GLY A 331 -8.41 -24.99 33.33
C GLY A 331 -9.34 -26.21 33.29
N LEU A 332 -9.88 -26.57 32.12
CA LEU A 332 -10.86 -27.65 31.91
C LEU A 332 -10.34 -28.78 31.01
N SER A 333 -9.09 -28.69 30.53
CA SER A 333 -8.42 -29.71 29.69
C SER A 333 -7.35 -30.48 30.46
#